data_AF-A0A4Y9ZF13-F1
#
_entry.id   AF-A0A4Y9ZF13-F1
#
_cell.length_a   1.000
_cell.length_b   1.000
_cell.length_c   1.000
_cell.angle_alpha   90.00
_cell.angle_beta   90.00
_cell.angle_gamma   90.00
#
_symmetry.space_group_name_H-M   'P 1'
#
loop_
_entity.id
_entity.type
_entity.pdbx_description
1 polymer ?
#
loop_
_entity_poly.entity_id
_entity_poly.type
_entity_poly.pdbx_seq_one_letter_code
_entity_poly.pdbx_strand_id
1 'polypeptide(L)'
;MSRSFVLGAQGLFDQYRRVNRNREPDTAVFNAGRFIRYVLAGRSLNDHGQTVNRLIVNPRMGRIVDRPFEITRDYDSIIGVDKQIPYRIALAVFPVPPFSETLKKKNHIEVAVTVRGTETMVSLHNIPNLALGKVAQRHVVRCHFPASLNQGDGVALSQPMLRDFYNKVLRPSMVEAHPFHASHYPIDYTSAFMSSGDVQGRLHN
;
A
#
# COMPACT_ATOMS: atom_id res chain seq x y z
N MET A 1 13.96 9.25 17.11
CA MET A 1 15.12 9.83 16.39
C MET A 1 14.79 9.86 14.91
N SER A 2 14.37 11.02 14.39
CA SER A 2 14.10 11.24 12.97
C SER A 2 15.42 11.33 12.22
N ARG A 3 15.69 10.40 11.30
CA ARG A 3 16.83 10.53 10.38
C ARG A 3 16.43 11.51 9.28
N SER A 4 16.94 12.74 9.35
CA SER A 4 16.82 13.70 8.26
C SER A 4 17.61 13.18 7.06
N PHE A 5 16.92 12.83 5.99
CA PHE A 5 17.57 12.53 4.72
C PHE A 5 17.86 13.83 3.98
N VAL A 6 19.09 14.32 4.07
CA VAL A 6 19.58 15.39 3.20
C VAL A 6 19.94 14.76 1.86
N LEU A 7 18.99 14.70 0.94
CA LEU A 7 19.27 14.33 -0.44
C LEU A 7 19.44 15.61 -1.26
N GLY A 8 20.61 15.77 -1.88
CA GLY A 8 20.80 16.77 -2.93
C GLY A 8 19.85 16.49 -4.10
N ALA A 9 19.41 17.56 -4.79
CA ALA A 9 18.43 17.46 -5.88
C ALA A 9 18.79 16.40 -6.94
N GLN A 10 20.09 16.24 -7.24
CA GLN A 10 20.62 15.24 -8.18
C GLN A 10 20.24 13.80 -7.77
N GLY A 11 20.38 13.44 -6.49
CA GLY A 11 20.05 12.10 -6.00
C GLY A 11 18.56 11.78 -6.09
N LEU A 12 17.72 12.82 -5.99
CA LEU A 12 16.28 12.70 -6.10
C LEU A 12 15.85 12.46 -7.58
N PHE A 13 16.53 13.10 -8.53
CA PHE A 13 16.34 12.85 -9.97
C PHE A 13 16.81 11.44 -10.40
N ASP A 14 17.88 10.93 -9.80
CA ASP A 14 18.39 9.59 -10.15
C ASP A 14 17.52 8.46 -9.58
N GLN A 15 16.98 8.63 -8.38
CA GLN A 15 15.95 7.72 -7.84
C GLN A 15 14.68 7.74 -8.72
N TYR A 16 14.26 8.93 -9.16
CA TYR A 16 13.12 9.10 -10.07
C TYR A 16 13.31 8.34 -11.40
N ARG A 17 14.49 8.45 -12.03
CA ARG A 17 14.81 7.73 -13.28
C ARG A 17 14.74 6.21 -13.13
N ARG A 18 15.13 5.67 -11.97
CA ARG A 18 15.10 4.23 -11.69
C ARG A 18 13.67 3.70 -11.54
N VAL A 19 12.79 4.45 -10.88
CA VAL A 19 11.39 4.01 -10.61
C VAL A 19 10.54 3.99 -11.88
N ASN A 20 10.79 4.87 -12.84
CA ASN A 20 9.94 5.05 -14.02
C ASN A 20 10.38 4.28 -15.28
N ARG A 21 11.34 3.36 -15.17
CA ARG A 21 11.82 2.60 -16.34
C ARG A 21 10.80 1.59 -16.91
N ASN A 22 9.74 1.25 -16.15
CA ASN A 22 8.84 0.12 -16.42
C ASN A 22 7.34 0.49 -16.52
N ARG A 23 6.96 1.77 -16.73
CA ARG A 23 5.54 2.18 -16.84
C ARG A 23 5.28 2.93 -18.14
N GLU A 24 4.05 2.83 -18.66
CA GLU A 24 3.66 3.46 -19.92
C GLU A 24 4.03 4.95 -19.97
N PRO A 25 4.58 5.43 -21.10
CA PRO A 25 5.33 6.68 -21.17
C PRO A 25 4.50 7.93 -20.79
N ASP A 26 3.23 8.00 -21.18
CA ASP A 26 2.42 9.22 -20.99
C ASP A 26 1.93 9.40 -19.54
N THR A 27 1.58 8.32 -18.86
CA THR A 27 1.24 8.36 -17.42
C THR A 27 2.49 8.54 -16.56
N ALA A 28 3.64 8.02 -16.97
CA ALA A 28 4.90 8.19 -16.25
C ALA A 28 5.37 9.66 -16.24
N VAL A 29 5.33 10.35 -17.38
CA VAL A 29 5.73 11.77 -17.49
C VAL A 29 4.77 12.70 -16.76
N PHE A 30 3.46 12.43 -16.81
CA PHE A 30 2.46 13.21 -16.08
C PHE A 30 2.62 13.08 -14.54
N ASN A 31 2.82 11.85 -14.05
CA ASN A 31 3.04 11.59 -12.63
C ASN A 31 4.38 12.15 -12.13
N ALA A 32 5.38 12.19 -13.00
CA ALA A 32 6.67 12.82 -12.73
C ALA A 32 6.57 14.32 -12.46
N GLY A 33 5.84 15.05 -13.31
CA GLY A 33 5.65 16.48 -13.15
C GLY A 33 4.96 16.81 -11.82
N ARG A 34 3.99 15.98 -11.40
CA ARG A 34 3.32 16.13 -10.09
C ARG A 34 4.23 15.78 -8.93
N PHE A 35 5.01 14.71 -9.03
CA PHE A 35 5.96 14.33 -7.98
C PHE A 35 7.07 15.38 -7.81
N ILE A 36 7.66 15.86 -8.91
CA ILE A 36 8.69 16.91 -8.90
C ILE A 36 8.11 18.20 -8.32
N ARG A 37 6.93 18.65 -8.77
CA ARG A 37 6.26 19.83 -8.17
C ARG A 37 5.93 19.61 -6.70
N TYR A 38 5.51 18.41 -6.32
CA TYR A 38 5.23 18.06 -4.93
C TYR A 38 6.49 18.17 -4.07
N VAL A 39 7.60 17.58 -4.50
CA VAL A 39 8.89 17.59 -3.80
C VAL A 39 9.47 19.00 -3.70
N LEU A 40 9.35 19.78 -4.77
CA LEU A 40 9.94 21.11 -4.88
C LEU A 40 9.04 22.24 -4.37
N ALA A 41 7.79 21.95 -3.99
CA ALA A 41 6.92 22.93 -3.37
C ALA A 41 6.83 22.72 -1.85
N GLY A 42 6.94 23.79 -1.08
CA GLY A 42 6.86 23.81 0.38
C GLY A 42 6.10 25.02 0.91
N ARG A 43 6.12 25.21 2.23
CA ARG A 43 5.55 26.35 2.93
C ARG A 43 6.62 26.96 3.84
N SER A 44 6.71 28.29 3.88
CA SER A 44 7.47 29.01 4.89
C SER A 44 6.56 29.30 6.08
N LEU A 45 7.06 29.02 7.29
CA LEU A 45 6.38 29.31 8.54
C LEU A 45 6.99 30.56 9.19
N ASN A 46 6.19 31.36 9.90
CA ASN A 46 6.71 32.38 10.83
C ASN A 46 7.12 31.74 12.16
N ASP A 47 7.65 32.56 13.07
CA ASP A 47 8.06 32.16 14.43
C ASP A 47 6.90 31.58 15.28
N HIS A 48 5.66 31.78 14.84
CA HIS A 48 4.44 31.24 15.46
C HIS A 48 3.92 29.96 14.75
N GLY A 49 4.70 29.38 13.82
CA GLY A 49 4.33 28.16 13.10
C GLY A 49 3.20 28.35 12.07
N GLN A 50 2.81 29.58 11.76
CA GLN A 50 1.76 29.87 10.79
C GLN A 50 2.35 29.96 9.37
N THR A 51 1.62 29.44 8.38
CA THR A 51 2.05 29.52 6.98
C THR A 51 2.01 30.95 6.48
N VAL A 52 3.16 31.49 6.05
CA VAL A 52 3.28 32.85 5.51
C VAL A 52 3.37 32.84 3.99
N ASN A 53 4.16 31.92 3.41
CA ASN A 53 4.40 31.89 1.97
C ASN A 53 4.39 30.46 1.42
N ARG A 54 3.94 30.30 0.17
CA ARG A 54 4.17 29.07 -0.61
C ARG A 54 5.52 29.17 -1.29
N LEU A 55 6.41 28.23 -0.98
CA LEU A 55 7.72 28.13 -1.59
C LEU A 55 7.65 27.18 -2.78
N ILE A 56 8.25 27.57 -3.91
CA ILE A 56 8.51 26.67 -5.03
C ILE A 56 9.98 26.78 -5.36
N VAL A 57 10.72 25.70 -5.13
CA VAL A 57 12.13 25.60 -5.51
C VAL A 57 12.18 25.43 -7.02
N ASN A 58 12.80 26.38 -7.71
CA ASN A 58 13.10 26.25 -9.13
C ASN A 58 14.53 25.69 -9.30
N PRO A 59 14.68 24.39 -9.58
CA PRO A 59 15.98 23.72 -9.62
C PRO A 59 16.81 24.16 -10.84
N ARG A 60 16.21 24.86 -11.82
CA ARG A 60 16.88 25.34 -13.03
C ARG A 60 17.48 26.74 -12.86
N MET A 61 17.29 27.39 -11.71
CA MET A 61 17.80 28.74 -11.47
C MET A 61 19.32 28.81 -11.31
N GLY A 62 20.01 27.69 -11.06
CA GLY A 62 21.47 27.66 -10.95
C GLY A 62 22.05 28.53 -9.83
N ARG A 63 21.20 29.01 -8.90
CA ARG A 63 21.58 29.84 -7.76
C ARG A 63 21.52 29.02 -6.48
N ILE A 64 22.58 29.07 -5.70
CA ILE A 64 22.60 28.57 -4.33
C ILE A 64 21.71 29.50 -3.50
N VAL A 65 20.67 28.95 -2.89
CA VAL A 65 19.87 29.70 -1.91
C VAL A 65 20.62 29.60 -0.59
N ASP A 66 21.33 30.66 -0.22
CA ASP A 66 22.25 30.72 0.92
C ASP A 66 21.54 30.90 2.28
N ARG A 67 20.28 30.47 2.36
CA ARG A 67 19.52 30.48 3.62
C ARG A 67 19.42 29.04 4.10
N PRO A 68 19.78 28.73 5.35
CA PRO A 68 19.49 27.42 5.91
C PRO A 68 17.97 27.23 5.92
N PHE A 69 17.52 26.19 5.24
CA PHE A 69 16.12 25.78 5.26
C PHE A 69 16.06 24.32 5.70
N GLU A 70 15.10 24.00 6.55
CA GLU A 70 14.81 22.62 6.93
C GLU A 70 13.60 22.14 6.11
N ILE A 71 13.77 21.03 5.40
CA ILE A 71 12.66 20.36 4.75
C ILE A 71 12.09 19.36 5.74
N THR A 72 10.96 19.70 6.34
CA THR A 72 10.16 18.76 7.11
C THR A 72 8.94 18.36 6.30
N ARG A 73 8.67 17.06 6.22
CA ARG A 73 7.42 16.53 5.70
C ARG A 73 6.90 15.47 6.63
N ASP A 74 5.64 15.63 7.01
CA ASP A 74 4.90 14.58 7.66
C ASP A 74 4.21 13.74 6.58
N TYR A 75 4.44 12.43 6.63
CA TYR A 75 3.78 11.47 5.74
C TYR A 75 2.87 10.61 6.62
N ASP A 76 1.61 11.02 6.74
CA ASP A 76 0.63 10.30 7.55
C ASP A 76 0.35 8.90 6.99
N SER A 77 0.49 8.70 5.67
CA SER A 77 0.33 7.40 5.01
C SER A 77 0.96 7.36 3.62
N ILE A 78 1.52 6.20 3.27
CA ILE A 78 1.88 5.84 1.88
C ILE A 78 0.97 4.68 1.49
N ILE A 79 0.22 4.86 0.40
CA ILE A 79 -0.74 3.87 -0.10
C ILE A 79 -0.44 3.64 -1.57
N GLY A 80 -0.37 2.38 -1.99
CA GLY A 80 -0.09 2.00 -3.36
C GLY A 80 -0.77 0.70 -3.73
N VAL A 81 -0.88 0.49 -5.04
CA VAL A 81 -1.39 -0.75 -5.63
C VAL A 81 -0.30 -1.30 -6.53
N ASP A 82 -0.03 -2.59 -6.37
CA ASP A 82 0.90 -3.33 -7.21
C ASP A 82 0.35 -4.75 -7.41
N LYS A 83 0.76 -5.40 -8.52
CA LYS A 83 0.40 -6.79 -8.81
C LYS A 83 1.34 -7.78 -8.11
N GLN A 84 2.46 -7.29 -7.59
CA GLN A 84 3.45 -8.07 -6.83
C GLN A 84 3.58 -7.52 -5.41
N ILE A 85 4.13 -8.33 -4.51
CA ILE A 85 4.45 -7.92 -3.14
C ILE A 85 5.84 -7.23 -3.16
N PRO A 86 5.95 -5.90 -2.99
CA PRO A 86 7.19 -5.17 -3.27
C PRO A 86 8.16 -5.11 -2.07
N TYR A 87 7.98 -5.95 -1.06
CA TYR A 87 8.75 -5.88 0.19
C TYR A 87 10.00 -6.76 0.13
N ARG A 88 11.10 -6.22 0.65
CA ARG A 88 12.37 -6.95 0.87
C ARG A 88 12.59 -7.32 2.34
N ILE A 89 11.60 -7.07 3.19
CA ILE A 89 11.61 -7.37 4.62
C ILE A 89 10.49 -8.37 4.92
N ALA A 90 10.58 -9.02 6.09
CA ALA A 90 9.63 -10.05 6.48
C ALA A 90 8.17 -9.53 6.48
N LEU A 91 7.30 -10.30 5.83
CA LEU A 91 5.85 -10.13 5.83
C LEU A 91 5.25 -11.17 6.77
N ALA A 92 4.59 -10.73 7.83
CA ALA A 92 3.79 -11.60 8.66
C ALA A 92 2.45 -11.85 7.96
N VAL A 93 2.24 -13.07 7.47
CA VAL A 93 1.03 -13.47 6.74
C VAL A 93 -0.01 -14.03 7.71
N PHE A 94 -1.27 -13.68 7.50
CA PHE A 94 -2.39 -14.16 8.32
C PHE A 94 -3.08 -15.36 7.63
N PRO A 95 -3.07 -16.56 8.24
CA PRO A 95 -3.88 -17.69 7.78
C PRO A 95 -5.38 -17.36 7.73
N VAL A 96 -5.85 -16.64 8.75
CA VAL A 96 -7.20 -16.08 8.83
C VAL A 96 -7.06 -14.57 8.93
N PRO A 97 -7.55 -13.81 7.92
CA PRO A 97 -7.36 -12.37 7.91
C PRO A 97 -8.18 -11.70 9.03
N PRO A 98 -7.61 -10.71 9.74
CA PRO A 98 -8.38 -9.93 10.70
C PRO A 98 -9.44 -9.09 9.98
N PHE A 99 -10.71 -9.34 10.27
CA PHE A 99 -11.85 -8.65 9.63
C PHE A 99 -11.96 -7.16 9.98
N SER A 100 -11.30 -6.75 11.06
CA SER A 100 -11.10 -5.35 11.47
C SER A 100 -10.28 -4.57 10.43
N GLU A 101 -9.36 -5.25 9.73
CA GLU A 101 -8.42 -4.65 8.77
C GLU A 101 -8.93 -4.61 7.33
N THR A 102 -10.12 -5.15 7.05
CA THR A 102 -10.77 -5.00 5.74
C THR A 102 -10.94 -3.52 5.40
N LEU A 103 -10.51 -3.11 4.21
CA LEU A 103 -10.64 -1.74 3.76
C LEU A 103 -12.10 -1.43 3.44
N LYS A 104 -12.79 -0.78 4.38
CA LYS A 104 -14.21 -0.40 4.26
C LYS A 104 -14.43 1.08 3.91
N LYS A 105 -13.39 1.91 4.03
CA LYS A 105 -13.46 3.38 3.84
C LYS A 105 -12.60 3.83 2.67
N LYS A 106 -13.04 4.90 2.01
CA LYS A 106 -12.34 5.51 0.87
C LYS A 106 -10.93 5.95 1.26
N ASN A 107 -9.94 5.56 0.46
CA ASN A 107 -8.53 5.92 0.60
C ASN A 107 -8.00 6.75 -0.60
N HIS A 108 -8.91 7.35 -1.37
CA HIS A 108 -8.64 8.20 -2.55
C HIS A 108 -7.89 7.52 -3.71
N ILE A 109 -7.75 6.19 -3.71
CA ILE A 109 -7.16 5.43 -4.82
C ILE A 109 -8.25 4.70 -5.57
N GLU A 110 -8.23 4.86 -6.88
CA GLU A 110 -9.09 4.18 -7.83
C GLU A 110 -8.24 3.36 -8.80
N VAL A 111 -8.76 2.20 -9.19
CA VAL A 111 -8.10 1.31 -10.15
C VAL A 111 -9.09 0.91 -11.23
N ALA A 112 -8.58 0.75 -12.45
CA ALA A 112 -9.38 0.27 -13.56
C ALA A 112 -9.67 -1.22 -13.39
N VAL A 113 -10.94 -1.59 -13.44
CA VAL A 113 -11.41 -2.98 -13.31
C VAL A 113 -12.48 -3.26 -14.35
N THR A 114 -12.50 -4.48 -14.89
CA THR A 114 -13.55 -4.93 -15.80
C THR A 114 -14.77 -5.41 -15.03
N VAL A 115 -15.87 -4.66 -15.10
CA VAL A 115 -17.16 -5.00 -14.51
C VAL A 115 -18.14 -5.28 -15.64
N ARG A 116 -18.68 -6.50 -15.71
CA ARG A 116 -19.61 -6.93 -16.78
C ARG A 116 -19.13 -6.58 -18.20
N GLY A 117 -17.83 -6.75 -18.46
CA GLY A 117 -17.20 -6.47 -19.76
C GLY A 117 -16.85 -5.00 -20.03
N THR A 118 -17.16 -4.08 -19.11
CA THR A 118 -16.83 -2.66 -19.23
C THR A 118 -15.71 -2.29 -18.25
N GLU A 119 -14.68 -1.60 -18.72
CA GLU A 119 -13.64 -1.06 -17.84
C GLU A 119 -14.19 0.15 -17.07
N THR A 120 -14.09 0.11 -15.74
CA THR A 120 -14.61 1.14 -14.84
C THR A 120 -13.56 1.46 -13.78
N MET A 121 -13.39 2.75 -13.45
CA MET A 121 -12.59 3.18 -12.33
C MET A 121 -13.34 2.93 -11.02
N VAL A 122 -12.79 2.06 -10.16
CA VAL A 122 -13.42 1.69 -8.90
C VAL A 122 -12.48 2.02 -7.75
N SER A 123 -13.01 2.72 -6.74
CA SER A 123 -12.29 2.97 -5.50
C SER A 123 -11.97 1.66 -4.77
N LEU A 124 -10.76 1.51 -4.24
CA LEU A 124 -10.29 0.23 -3.66
C LEU A 124 -11.19 -0.33 -2.55
N HIS A 125 -11.79 0.52 -1.73
CA HIS A 125 -12.72 0.12 -0.67
C HIS A 125 -14.05 -0.43 -1.16
N ASN A 126 -14.37 -0.32 -2.45
CA ASN A 126 -15.54 -0.95 -3.05
C ASN A 126 -15.20 -2.33 -3.63
N ILE A 127 -13.92 -2.68 -3.74
CA ILE A 127 -13.47 -3.96 -4.25
C ILE A 127 -13.34 -4.95 -3.09
N PRO A 128 -13.91 -6.17 -3.19
CA PRO A 128 -13.75 -7.19 -2.19
C PRO A 128 -12.27 -7.38 -1.82
N ASN A 129 -11.94 -7.35 -0.53
CA ASN A 129 -10.55 -7.39 -0.09
C ASN A 129 -10.36 -8.11 1.25
N LEU A 130 -9.14 -8.59 1.46
CA LEU A 130 -8.67 -9.16 2.72
C LEU A 130 -7.31 -8.57 3.09
N ALA A 131 -7.03 -8.49 4.38
CA ALA A 131 -5.69 -8.18 4.89
C ALA A 131 -4.84 -9.46 4.86
N LEU A 132 -3.91 -9.54 3.91
CA LEU A 132 -3.04 -10.70 3.73
C LEU A 132 -2.03 -10.81 4.87
N GLY A 133 -1.53 -9.66 5.32
CA GLY A 133 -0.46 -9.62 6.29
C GLY A 133 -0.02 -8.23 6.67
N LYS A 134 0.93 -8.17 7.59
CA LYS A 134 1.57 -6.93 8.03
C LYS A 134 3.06 -6.93 7.80
N VAL A 135 3.57 -5.76 7.44
CA VAL A 135 5.00 -5.49 7.29
C VAL A 135 5.41 -4.45 8.32
N ALA A 136 6.45 -4.75 9.08
CA ALA A 136 6.86 -3.94 10.24
C ALA A 136 5.66 -3.67 11.18
N GLN A 137 5.58 -2.48 11.78
CA GLN A 137 4.61 -2.17 12.83
C GLN A 137 3.26 -1.63 12.31
N ARG A 138 3.21 -1.02 11.13
CA ARG A 138 2.05 -0.23 10.68
C ARG A 138 1.55 -0.53 9.27
N HIS A 139 2.26 -1.32 8.47
CA HIS A 139 1.90 -1.52 7.07
C HIS A 139 1.02 -2.73 6.93
N VAL A 140 -0.12 -2.58 6.26
CA VAL A 140 -1.06 -3.66 5.97
C VAL A 140 -1.03 -3.94 4.48
N VAL A 141 -0.73 -5.19 4.13
CA VAL A 141 -0.79 -5.69 2.77
C VAL A 141 -2.18 -6.25 2.54
N ARG A 142 -2.90 -5.72 1.56
CA ARG A 142 -4.26 -6.16 1.22
C ARG A 142 -4.29 -6.79 -0.16
N CYS A 143 -5.00 -7.91 -0.28
CA CYS A 143 -5.35 -8.51 -1.55
C CYS A 143 -6.74 -8.04 -1.95
N HIS A 144 -6.89 -7.56 -3.18
CA HIS A 144 -8.17 -7.12 -3.77
C HIS A 144 -8.61 -8.13 -4.83
N PHE A 145 -9.92 -8.38 -4.93
CA PHE A 145 -10.53 -9.38 -5.82
C PHE A 145 -11.54 -8.73 -6.77
N PRO A 146 -11.09 -8.07 -7.86
CA PRO A 146 -11.98 -7.38 -8.80
C PRO A 146 -13.05 -8.26 -9.44
N ALA A 147 -12.74 -9.52 -9.75
CA ALA A 147 -13.68 -10.44 -10.38
C ALA A 147 -14.93 -10.71 -9.51
N SER A 148 -14.78 -10.59 -8.18
CA SER A 148 -15.84 -10.80 -7.20
C SER A 148 -16.80 -9.61 -7.06
N LEU A 149 -16.49 -8.45 -7.67
CA LEU A 149 -17.42 -7.30 -7.71
C LEU A 149 -18.78 -7.67 -8.32
N ASN A 150 -18.81 -8.64 -9.22
CA ASN A 150 -20.03 -9.06 -9.91
C ASN A 150 -20.94 -9.95 -9.05
N GLN A 151 -20.48 -10.39 -7.86
CA GLN A 151 -21.20 -11.35 -7.01
C GLN A 151 -22.14 -10.69 -6.00
N GLY A 152 -22.09 -9.37 -5.82
CA GLY A 152 -23.03 -8.62 -4.96
C GLY A 152 -22.75 -8.70 -3.45
N ASP A 153 -21.75 -9.47 -2.99
CA ASP A 153 -21.52 -9.82 -1.58
C ASP A 153 -20.80 -8.75 -0.72
N GLY A 154 -20.86 -7.48 -1.11
CA GLY A 154 -20.20 -6.40 -0.38
C GLY A 154 -18.66 -6.47 -0.46
N VAL A 155 -17.98 -5.78 0.48
CA VAL A 155 -16.53 -5.54 0.43
C VAL A 155 -15.73 -6.63 1.18
N ALA A 156 -16.37 -7.34 2.09
CA ALA A 156 -15.75 -8.45 2.80
C ALA A 156 -15.96 -9.75 2.01
N LEU A 157 -14.95 -10.61 1.97
CA LEU A 157 -15.09 -11.94 1.39
C LEU A 157 -15.97 -12.83 2.27
N SER A 158 -16.80 -13.65 1.63
CA SER A 158 -17.59 -14.66 2.33
C SER A 158 -16.69 -15.78 2.88
N GLN A 159 -17.18 -16.51 3.89
CA GLN A 159 -16.45 -17.65 4.48
C GLN A 159 -16.05 -18.72 3.44
N PRO A 160 -16.90 -19.09 2.47
CA PRO A 160 -16.50 -19.98 1.38
C PRO A 160 -15.33 -19.44 0.53
N MET A 161 -15.33 -18.14 0.22
CA MET A 161 -14.25 -17.52 -0.54
C MET A 161 -12.94 -17.48 0.25
N LEU A 162 -12.99 -17.21 1.55
CA LEU A 162 -11.81 -17.24 2.43
C LEU A 162 -11.22 -18.64 2.51
N ARG A 163 -12.08 -19.66 2.65
CA ARG A 163 -11.68 -21.07 2.61
C ARG A 163 -11.01 -21.43 1.30
N ASP A 164 -11.59 -21.02 0.18
CA ASP A 164 -11.03 -21.27 -1.15
C ASP A 164 -9.69 -20.55 -1.33
N PHE A 165 -9.60 -19.28 -0.92
CA PHE A 165 -8.36 -18.52 -0.95
C PHE A 165 -7.27 -19.21 -0.12
N TYR A 166 -7.56 -19.61 1.11
CA TYR A 166 -6.57 -20.25 1.97
C TYR A 166 -6.11 -21.60 1.40
N ASN A 167 -7.06 -22.49 1.10
CA ASN A 167 -6.76 -23.87 0.71
C ASN A 167 -6.14 -23.97 -0.69
N LYS A 168 -6.61 -23.14 -1.63
CA LYS A 168 -6.22 -23.24 -3.05
C LYS A 168 -5.11 -22.28 -3.44
N VAL A 169 -4.92 -21.19 -2.69
CA VAL A 169 -3.94 -20.14 -3.03
C VAL A 169 -2.90 -20.02 -1.92
N LEU A 170 -3.29 -19.54 -0.73
CA LEU A 170 -2.32 -19.14 0.29
C LEU A 170 -1.42 -20.29 0.73
N ARG A 171 -2.02 -21.41 1.16
CA ARG A 171 -1.28 -22.55 1.68
C ARG A 171 -0.37 -23.17 0.62
N PRO A 172 -0.84 -23.48 -0.62
CA PRO A 172 0.04 -23.93 -1.70
C PRO A 172 1.19 -22.95 -1.98
N SER A 173 0.93 -21.64 -2.03
CA SER A 173 1.97 -20.63 -2.23
C SER A 173 3.01 -20.61 -1.10
N MET A 174 2.59 -20.84 0.16
CA MET A 174 3.53 -20.93 1.28
C MET A 174 4.38 -22.21 1.23
N VAL A 175 3.81 -23.34 0.79
CA VAL A 175 4.56 -24.59 0.57
C VAL A 175 5.62 -24.39 -0.51
N GLU A 176 5.28 -23.69 -1.59
CA GLU A 176 6.20 -23.41 -2.69
C GLU A 176 7.30 -22.40 -2.29
N ALA A 177 6.93 -21.29 -1.65
CA ALA A 177 7.87 -20.23 -1.30
C ALA A 177 8.76 -20.56 -0.08
N HIS A 178 8.21 -21.27 0.92
CA HIS A 178 8.86 -21.55 2.19
C HIS A 178 8.54 -22.98 2.70
N PRO A 179 8.99 -24.03 2.01
CA PRO A 179 8.63 -25.42 2.31
C PRO A 179 8.96 -25.83 3.76
N PHE A 180 10.08 -25.35 4.32
CA PHE A 180 10.49 -25.65 5.69
C PHE A 180 9.57 -25.04 6.76
N HIS A 181 8.90 -23.92 6.45
CA HIS A 181 7.98 -23.26 7.39
C HIS A 181 6.51 -23.58 7.12
N ALA A 182 6.21 -24.24 6.01
CA ALA A 182 4.85 -24.61 5.65
C ALA A 182 4.20 -25.59 6.64
N SER A 183 5.01 -26.36 7.37
CA SER A 183 4.55 -27.21 8.48
C SER A 183 3.93 -26.43 9.64
N HIS A 184 4.27 -25.15 9.81
CA HIS A 184 3.69 -24.27 10.82
C HIS A 184 2.34 -23.67 10.38
N TYR A 185 1.94 -23.85 9.12
CA TYR A 185 0.64 -23.40 8.64
C TYR A 185 -0.42 -24.46 8.90
N PRO A 186 -1.63 -24.06 9.33
CA PRO A 186 -2.76 -24.97 9.45
C PRO A 186 -3.00 -25.77 8.16
N ILE A 187 -3.43 -27.02 8.30
CA ILE A 187 -3.60 -27.92 7.15
C ILE A 187 -4.70 -27.45 6.19
N ASP A 188 -5.72 -26.79 6.72
CA ASP A 188 -6.82 -26.19 5.97
C ASP A 188 -7.37 -24.95 6.69
N TYR A 189 -8.27 -24.25 6.00
CA TYR A 189 -8.91 -23.04 6.54
C TYR A 189 -9.72 -23.32 7.80
N THR A 190 -10.38 -24.47 7.90
CA THR A 190 -11.19 -24.83 9.08
C THR A 190 -10.30 -24.89 10.32
N SER A 191 -9.17 -25.57 10.21
CA SER A 191 -8.15 -25.66 11.26
C SER A 191 -7.60 -24.29 11.59
N ALA A 192 -7.28 -23.47 10.57
CA ALA A 192 -6.81 -22.10 10.77
C ALA A 192 -7.82 -21.26 11.55
N PHE A 193 -9.10 -21.33 11.18
CA PHE A 193 -10.19 -20.61 11.80
C PHE A 193 -10.42 -21.03 13.25
N MET A 194 -10.42 -22.33 13.53
CA MET A 194 -10.53 -22.85 14.90
C MET A 194 -9.35 -22.42 15.77
N SER A 195 -8.12 -22.42 15.23
CA SER A 195 -6.92 -21.96 15.94
C SER A 195 -6.82 -20.44 16.11
N SER A 196 -7.66 -19.68 15.41
CA SER A 196 -7.67 -18.20 15.48
C SER A 196 -8.64 -17.64 16.53
N GLY A 197 -9.45 -18.50 17.16
CA GLY A 197 -10.34 -18.13 18.25
C GLY A 197 -9.63 -18.09 19.59
N ASP A 198 -10.01 -17.14 20.44
CA ASP A 198 -9.67 -17.17 21.87
C ASP A 198 -10.41 -18.31 22.60
N VAL A 199 -10.17 -18.47 23.90
CA VAL A 199 -10.83 -19.50 24.74
C VAL A 199 -12.37 -19.39 24.72
N GLN A 200 -12.93 -18.25 24.28
CA GLN A 200 -14.36 -17.98 24.15
C GLN A 200 -14.86 -18.08 22.69
N GLY A 201 -14.00 -18.52 21.75
CA GLY A 201 -14.33 -18.64 20.33
C GLY A 201 -14.40 -17.31 19.59
N ARG A 202 -13.92 -16.21 20.18
CA ARG A 202 -13.87 -14.89 19.53
C ARG A 202 -12.57 -14.76 18.76
N LEU A 203 -12.67 -14.28 17.53
CA LEU A 203 -11.49 -13.95 16.74
C LEU A 203 -10.82 -12.72 17.35
N HIS A 204 -9.51 -12.79 17.57
CA HIS A 204 -8.73 -11.64 18.00
C HIS A 204 -8.79 -10.55 16.92
N ASN A 205 -9.21 -9.34 17.31
CA ASN A 205 -9.33 -8.15 16.43
C ASN A 205 -7.98 -7.55 16.03
#